data_AF-A0AB73I6V0-F1
#
_entry.id   AF-A0AB73I6V0-F1
#
_cell.length_a   1.000
_cell.length_b   1.000
_cell.length_c   1.000
_cell.angle_alpha   90.00
_cell.angle_beta   90.00
_cell.angle_gamma   90.00
#
_symmetry.space_group_name_H-M   'P 1'
#
loop_
_entity.id
_entity.type
_entity.pdbx_description
1 polymer ?
#
loop_
_entity_poly.entity_id
_entity_poly.type
_entity_poly.pdbx_seq_one_letter_code
_entity_poly.pdbx_strand_id
1 'polypeptide(L)'
;MNLDAFASRSVFATPFPHFVVPNALGVENSLACLKWLETDAPWRLKIATFYQQYEFSLRDNLLPSTIQPFFSSSKVEALRECVAASFCTTLAPHCDITAHKLVPGQRIRIHNDYIVGRETHRVLIQLNSGWTDDNGGALLFFGSEDATDVRKAFRPLHDSCVAFEISPKSHHAVTPILQGERYTLVFSFYRDER
;
A
#
# COMPACT_ATOMS: atom_id res chain seq x y z
N MET A 1 -7.83 4.06 -10.74
CA MET A 1 -8.52 4.27 -9.44
C MET A 1 -10.02 4.27 -9.64
N ASN A 2 -10.71 3.43 -8.88
CA ASN A 2 -12.17 3.38 -8.77
C ASN A 2 -12.63 4.42 -7.75
N LEU A 3 -12.91 5.64 -8.22
CA LEU A 3 -13.18 6.78 -7.34
C LEU A 3 -14.47 6.62 -6.52
N ASP A 4 -15.46 5.88 -7.03
CA ASP A 4 -16.70 5.60 -6.29
C ASP A 4 -16.43 4.72 -5.06
N ALA A 5 -15.50 3.78 -5.17
CA ALA A 5 -15.06 2.97 -4.04
C ALA A 5 -14.32 3.82 -2.98
N PHE A 6 -13.50 4.78 -3.39
CA PHE A 6 -12.84 5.71 -2.47
C PHE A 6 -13.81 6.71 -1.83
N ALA A 7 -14.87 7.10 -2.54
CA ALA A 7 -15.93 7.95 -1.99
C ALA A 7 -16.69 7.24 -0.85
N SER A 8 -16.81 5.90 -0.93
CA SER A 8 -17.51 5.04 0.05
C SER A 8 -16.58 4.33 1.05
N ARG A 9 -15.34 4.83 1.21
CA ARG A 9 -14.34 4.29 2.14
C ARG A 9 -14.84 4.23 3.59
N SER A 10 -14.35 3.25 4.33
CA SER A 10 -14.56 3.18 5.79
C SER A 10 -13.36 3.77 6.52
N VAL A 11 -13.59 4.82 7.33
CA VAL A 11 -12.54 5.57 8.05
C VAL A 11 -12.54 5.19 9.54
N PHE A 12 -11.35 5.11 10.12
CA PHE A 12 -11.14 4.70 11.51
C PHE A 12 -10.09 5.60 12.17
N ALA A 13 -10.29 5.91 13.45
CA ALA A 13 -9.33 6.68 14.25
C ALA A 13 -8.35 5.78 15.04
N THR A 14 -8.71 4.52 15.31
CA THR A 14 -7.94 3.59 16.16
C THR A 14 -7.50 2.36 15.36
N PRO A 15 -6.24 1.88 15.51
CA PRO A 15 -5.22 2.33 16.48
C PRO A 15 -4.54 3.66 16.14
N PHE A 16 -4.59 4.08 14.88
CA PHE A 16 -4.22 5.40 14.37
C PHE A 16 -5.08 5.70 13.13
N PRO A 17 -5.13 6.95 12.65
CA PRO A 17 -5.95 7.31 11.49
C PRO A 17 -5.66 6.43 10.28
N HIS A 18 -6.69 5.75 9.79
CA HIS A 18 -6.61 4.96 8.57
C HIS A 18 -7.99 4.79 7.92
N PHE A 19 -8.02 4.39 6.66
CA PHE A 19 -9.23 3.98 5.99
C PHE A 19 -9.01 2.73 5.15
N VAL A 20 -10.10 2.06 4.82
CA VAL A 20 -10.09 0.89 3.92
C VAL A 20 -11.07 1.07 2.77
N VAL A 21 -10.72 0.52 1.62
CA VAL A 21 -11.52 0.54 0.39
C VAL A 21 -11.47 -0.83 -0.27
N PRO A 22 -12.62 -1.46 -0.55
CA PRO A 22 -12.66 -2.62 -1.45
C PRO A 22 -12.64 -2.17 -2.91
N ASN A 23 -12.15 -3.01 -3.82
CA ASN A 23 -12.18 -2.76 -5.27
C ASN A 23 -11.50 -1.44 -5.70
N ALA A 24 -10.31 -1.17 -5.18
CA ALA A 24 -9.62 0.13 -5.28
C ALA A 24 -9.26 0.55 -6.72
N LEU A 25 -8.87 -0.40 -7.58
CA LEU A 25 -8.62 -0.17 -8.99
C LEU A 25 -9.84 -0.50 -9.86
N GLY A 26 -10.71 -1.39 -9.40
CA GLY A 26 -11.80 -1.98 -10.16
C GLY A 26 -11.33 -3.22 -10.93
N VAL A 27 -12.24 -4.16 -11.17
CA VAL A 27 -11.96 -5.54 -11.63
C VAL A 27 -11.02 -5.61 -12.83
N GLU A 28 -11.32 -4.88 -13.92
CA GLU A 28 -10.49 -4.95 -15.13
C GLU A 28 -9.07 -4.45 -14.89
N ASN A 29 -8.94 -3.33 -14.16
CA ASN A 29 -7.67 -2.68 -13.91
C ASN A 29 -6.81 -3.47 -12.93
N SER A 30 -7.42 -4.03 -11.88
CA SER A 30 -6.72 -4.83 -10.88
C SER A 30 -6.20 -6.15 -11.48
N LEU A 31 -6.97 -6.79 -12.35
CA LEU A 31 -6.52 -7.98 -13.08
C LEU A 31 -5.39 -7.67 -14.07
N ALA A 32 -5.50 -6.58 -14.83
CA ALA A 32 -4.45 -6.17 -15.77
C ALA A 32 -3.14 -5.83 -15.05
N CYS A 33 -3.22 -5.10 -13.92
CA CYS A 33 -2.06 -4.82 -13.07
C CYS A 33 -1.47 -6.09 -12.48
N LEU A 34 -2.29 -6.99 -11.93
CA LEU A 34 -1.80 -8.24 -11.35
C LEU A 34 -1.07 -9.09 -12.38
N LYS A 35 -1.67 -9.29 -13.57
CA LYS A 35 -1.05 -10.05 -14.64
C LYS A 35 0.35 -9.53 -14.96
N TRP A 36 0.50 -8.20 -15.10
CA TRP A 36 1.81 -7.60 -15.37
C TRP A 36 2.82 -7.80 -14.21
N LEU A 37 2.37 -7.68 -12.97
CA LEU A 37 3.21 -7.87 -11.78
C LEU A 37 3.75 -9.30 -11.67
N GLU A 38 2.96 -10.29 -12.11
CA GLU A 38 3.32 -11.71 -12.12
C GLU A 38 4.29 -12.08 -13.25
N THR A 39 4.24 -11.39 -14.40
CA THR A 39 4.98 -11.79 -15.61
C THR A 39 6.20 -10.94 -15.93
N ASP A 40 6.02 -9.64 -16.10
CA ASP A 40 6.99 -8.78 -16.81
C ASP A 40 7.56 -7.66 -15.93
N ALA A 41 7.05 -7.50 -14.70
CA ALA A 41 7.47 -6.43 -13.82
C ALA A 41 8.98 -6.55 -13.44
N PRO A 42 9.74 -5.44 -13.45
CA PRO A 42 11.19 -5.44 -13.33
C PRO A 42 11.66 -5.53 -11.87
N TRP A 43 11.28 -6.61 -11.18
CA TRP A 43 11.55 -6.83 -9.77
C TRP A 43 13.05 -6.80 -9.45
N ARG A 44 13.44 -5.99 -8.45
CA ARG A 44 14.80 -5.99 -7.90
C ARG A 44 14.76 -6.26 -6.41
N LEU A 45 15.61 -7.17 -5.93
CA LEU A 45 15.71 -7.46 -4.51
C LEU A 45 16.37 -6.28 -3.78
N LYS A 46 15.72 -5.79 -2.73
CA LYS A 46 16.27 -4.84 -1.78
C LYS A 46 16.34 -5.46 -0.41
N ILE A 47 17.49 -5.29 0.23
CA ILE A 47 17.78 -5.80 1.56
C ILE A 47 18.03 -4.60 2.47
N ALA A 48 17.23 -4.48 3.51
CA ALA A 48 17.37 -3.47 4.56
C ALA A 48 17.45 -4.16 5.93
N THR A 49 17.73 -3.38 6.98
CA THR A 49 17.87 -3.89 8.35
C THR A 49 16.60 -4.56 8.89
N PHE A 50 15.41 -4.09 8.48
CA PHE A 50 14.11 -4.56 8.98
C PHE A 50 13.24 -5.29 7.95
N TYR A 51 13.67 -5.37 6.68
CA TYR A 51 12.95 -6.10 5.63
C TYR A 51 13.88 -6.63 4.53
N GLN A 52 13.37 -7.64 3.82
CA GLN A 52 13.86 -8.05 2.51
C GLN A 52 12.63 -8.13 1.61
N GLN A 53 12.64 -7.40 0.50
CA GLN A 53 11.52 -7.38 -0.45
C GLN A 53 12.04 -7.14 -1.86
N TYR A 54 11.26 -7.57 -2.84
CA TYR A 54 11.45 -7.12 -4.21
C TYR A 54 10.69 -5.82 -4.41
N GLU A 55 11.30 -4.82 -5.03
CA GLU A 55 10.64 -3.55 -5.32
C GLU A 55 11.11 -2.92 -6.62
N PHE A 56 10.29 -2.02 -7.15
CA PHE A 56 10.67 -1.04 -8.16
C PHE A 56 9.75 0.20 -8.08
N SER A 57 10.28 1.33 -8.52
CA SER A 57 9.52 2.58 -8.70
C SER A 57 8.79 2.55 -10.04
N LEU A 58 7.50 2.88 -10.06
CA LEU A 58 6.74 2.97 -11.32
C LEU A 58 7.19 4.16 -12.17
N ARG A 59 7.77 5.20 -11.56
CA ARG A 59 8.27 6.39 -12.27
C ARG A 59 9.52 6.10 -13.09
N ASP A 60 10.36 5.20 -12.61
CA ASP A 60 11.66 4.91 -13.20
C ASP A 60 11.60 3.78 -14.26
N ASN A 61 10.40 3.29 -14.57
CA ASN A 61 10.19 2.16 -15.47
C ASN A 61 9.11 2.47 -16.51
N LEU A 62 9.27 1.92 -17.71
CA LEU A 62 8.24 1.99 -18.75
C LEU A 62 7.09 1.05 -18.38
N LEU A 63 5.93 1.64 -18.09
CA LEU A 63 4.72 0.87 -17.83
C LEU A 63 4.10 0.38 -19.14
N PRO A 64 3.57 -0.86 -19.19
CA PRO A 64 2.76 -1.31 -20.30
C PRO A 64 1.60 -0.35 -20.59
N SER A 65 1.27 -0.17 -21.87
CA SER A 65 0.14 0.68 -22.31
C SER A 65 -1.20 0.24 -21.71
N THR A 66 -1.33 -1.02 -21.33
CA THR A 66 -2.53 -1.59 -20.68
C THR A 66 -2.75 -1.09 -19.27
N ILE A 67 -1.70 -0.70 -18.54
CA ILE A 67 -1.81 -0.25 -17.14
C ILE A 67 -1.44 1.22 -16.94
N GLN A 68 -0.66 1.79 -17.85
CA GLN A 68 -0.23 3.18 -17.80
C GLN A 68 -1.39 4.17 -17.57
N PRO A 69 -2.58 4.03 -18.19
CA PRO A 69 -3.70 4.94 -17.97
C PRO A 69 -4.22 4.95 -16.52
N PHE A 70 -3.98 3.88 -15.75
CA PHE A 70 -4.46 3.78 -14.35
C PHE A 70 -3.64 4.64 -13.40
N PHE A 71 -2.41 4.97 -13.79
CA PHE A 71 -1.45 5.80 -13.05
C PHE A 71 -1.26 7.17 -13.70
N SER A 72 -2.20 7.61 -14.54
CA SER A 72 -2.16 8.95 -15.12
C SER A 72 -2.20 10.02 -14.03
N SER A 73 -1.63 11.20 -14.30
CA SER A 73 -1.58 12.30 -13.34
C SER A 73 -2.95 12.66 -12.79
N SER A 74 -4.01 12.63 -13.61
CA SER A 74 -5.37 12.93 -13.16
C SER A 74 -5.94 11.87 -12.20
N LYS A 75 -5.62 10.58 -12.40
CA LYS A 75 -6.05 9.51 -11.49
C LYS A 75 -5.29 9.53 -10.18
N VAL A 76 -3.99 9.83 -10.22
CA VAL A 76 -3.16 9.98 -9.01
C VAL A 76 -3.60 11.22 -8.23
N GLU A 77 -3.91 12.31 -8.92
CA GLU A 77 -4.41 13.54 -8.30
C GLU A 77 -5.77 13.33 -7.62
N ALA A 78 -6.70 12.65 -8.30
CA ALA A 78 -7.99 12.31 -7.68
C ALA A 78 -7.82 11.42 -6.43
N LEU A 79 -6.86 10.49 -6.43
CA LEU A 79 -6.52 9.71 -5.24
C LEU A 79 -5.94 10.62 -4.13
N ARG A 80 -5.02 11.54 -4.48
CA ARG A 80 -4.44 12.50 -3.54
C ARG A 80 -5.52 13.31 -2.84
N GLU A 81 -6.47 13.85 -3.59
CA GLU A 81 -7.61 14.60 -3.06
C GLU A 81 -8.47 13.76 -2.11
N CYS A 82 -8.73 12.49 -2.47
CA CYS A 82 -9.44 11.56 -1.60
C CYS A 82 -8.69 11.33 -0.28
N VAL A 83 -7.38 11.10 -0.34
CA VAL A 83 -6.54 10.90 0.86
C VAL A 83 -6.55 12.17 1.71
N ALA A 84 -6.29 13.34 1.12
CA ALA A 84 -6.33 14.64 1.79
C ALA A 84 -7.66 14.86 2.53
N ALA A 85 -8.79 14.61 1.86
CA ALA A 85 -10.12 14.72 2.46
C ALA A 85 -10.38 13.69 3.57
N SER A 86 -9.84 12.47 3.45
CA SER A 86 -9.97 11.40 4.45
C SER A 86 -9.32 11.73 5.77
N PHE A 87 -8.17 12.41 5.71
CA PHE A 87 -7.34 12.74 6.87
C PHE A 87 -7.46 14.21 7.26
N CYS A 88 -8.36 14.96 6.63
CA CYS A 88 -8.57 16.40 6.86
C CYS A 88 -7.25 17.20 6.80
N THR A 89 -6.41 16.93 5.80
CA THR A 89 -5.08 17.51 5.63
C THR A 89 -4.88 18.07 4.22
N THR A 90 -3.81 18.83 4.01
CA THR A 90 -3.29 19.18 2.68
C THR A 90 -2.09 18.30 2.34
N LEU A 91 -2.01 17.87 1.08
CA LEU A 91 -0.93 17.06 0.54
C LEU A 91 -0.27 17.78 -0.63
N ALA A 92 1.06 17.71 -0.71
CA ALA A 92 1.81 18.19 -1.86
C ALA A 92 1.36 17.46 -3.14
N PRO A 93 1.45 18.07 -4.33
CA PRO A 93 1.05 17.45 -5.59
C PRO A 93 1.93 16.26 -6.00
N HIS A 94 3.04 16.04 -5.30
CA HIS A 94 3.96 14.94 -5.53
C HIS A 94 3.48 13.63 -4.86
N CYS A 95 3.59 12.52 -5.59
CA CYS A 95 3.28 11.18 -5.13
C CYS A 95 4.28 10.19 -5.70
N ASP A 96 4.89 9.39 -4.81
CA ASP A 96 5.75 8.28 -5.21
C ASP A 96 4.95 6.99 -5.25
N ILE A 97 5.07 6.25 -6.36
CA ILE A 97 4.38 4.97 -6.54
C ILE A 97 5.42 3.88 -6.71
N THR A 98 5.41 2.92 -5.79
CA THR A 98 6.32 1.78 -5.77
C THR A 98 5.50 0.49 -5.77
N ALA A 99 6.00 -0.53 -6.46
CA ALA A 99 5.46 -1.88 -6.37
C ALA A 99 6.36 -2.70 -5.47
N HIS A 100 5.77 -3.43 -4.54
CA HIS A 100 6.45 -4.36 -3.65
C HIS A 100 6.00 -5.79 -3.93
N LYS A 101 6.93 -6.73 -3.80
CA LYS A 101 6.69 -8.17 -3.84
C LYS A 101 7.41 -8.85 -2.68
N LEU A 102 6.66 -9.65 -1.93
CA LEU A 102 7.18 -10.53 -0.88
C LEU A 102 7.00 -11.98 -1.30
N VAL A 103 8.03 -12.80 -1.10
CA VAL A 103 8.04 -14.25 -1.38
C VAL A 103 8.18 -15.06 -0.08
N PRO A 104 7.97 -16.39 -0.07
CA PRO A 104 7.99 -17.19 1.15
C PRO A 104 9.25 -16.97 2.00
N GLY A 105 9.05 -16.84 3.32
CA GLY A 105 10.09 -16.52 4.30
C GLY A 105 10.34 -15.02 4.51
N GLN A 106 9.96 -14.16 3.55
CA GLN A 106 10.07 -12.71 3.72
C GLN A 106 8.98 -12.16 4.64
N ARG A 107 9.33 -11.11 5.37
CA ARG A 107 8.45 -10.38 6.30
C ARG A 107 8.89 -8.92 6.39
N ILE A 108 8.02 -8.08 6.91
CA ILE A 108 8.36 -6.71 7.30
C ILE A 108 8.13 -6.60 8.81
N ARG A 109 9.18 -6.32 9.57
CA ARG A 109 9.09 -6.21 11.04
C ARG A 109 8.31 -4.96 11.45
N ILE A 110 7.95 -4.88 12.73
CA ILE A 110 7.26 -3.72 13.29
C ILE A 110 8.09 -2.45 13.06
N HIS A 111 7.48 -1.45 12.45
CA HIS A 111 8.05 -0.13 12.15
C HIS A 111 6.89 0.88 12.01
N ASN A 112 7.19 2.16 11.82
CA ASN A 112 6.16 3.20 11.70
C ASN A 112 6.32 4.12 10.48
N ASP A 113 7.33 3.89 9.63
CA ASP A 113 7.74 4.75 8.49
C ASP A 113 8.06 6.21 8.84
N TYR A 114 7.98 6.63 10.10
CA TYR A 114 8.04 8.04 10.46
C TYR A 114 9.46 8.58 10.36
N ILE A 115 9.66 9.48 9.40
CA ILE A 115 10.87 10.28 9.25
C ILE A 115 10.44 11.73 9.00
N VAL A 116 11.02 12.67 9.76
CA VAL A 116 10.69 14.10 9.63
C VAL A 116 10.97 14.60 8.21
N GLY A 117 10.03 15.34 7.62
CA GLY A 117 10.16 15.90 6.27
C GLY A 117 10.07 14.87 5.13
N ARG A 118 9.55 13.67 5.42
CA ARG A 118 9.35 12.60 4.43
C ARG A 118 7.87 12.34 4.17
N GLU A 119 7.55 11.20 3.57
CA GLU A 119 6.17 10.81 3.34
C GLU A 119 5.36 10.83 4.64
N THR A 120 4.09 11.21 4.52
CA THR A 120 3.19 11.42 5.67
C THR A 120 1.94 10.56 5.58
N HIS A 121 1.63 10.02 4.39
CA HIS A 121 0.49 9.15 4.19
C HIS A 121 0.86 8.06 3.20
N ARG A 122 0.35 6.85 3.46
CA ARG A 122 0.57 5.70 2.60
C ARG A 122 -0.76 5.10 2.19
N VAL A 123 -0.90 4.74 0.91
CA VAL A 123 -2.01 3.93 0.39
C VAL A 123 -1.42 2.62 -0.13
N LEU A 124 -1.91 1.51 0.41
CA LEU A 124 -1.49 0.16 0.07
C LEU A 124 -2.61 -0.55 -0.68
N ILE A 125 -2.43 -0.79 -1.98
CA ILE A 125 -3.36 -1.59 -2.78
C ILE A 125 -2.80 -2.99 -2.97
N GLN A 126 -3.56 -3.99 -2.54
CA GLN A 126 -3.19 -5.39 -2.58
C GLN A 126 -3.64 -6.00 -3.91
N LEU A 127 -2.73 -6.66 -4.63
CA LEU A 127 -3.03 -7.30 -5.90
C LEU A 127 -2.59 -8.76 -5.81
N ASN A 128 -3.47 -9.63 -5.32
CA ASN A 128 -3.12 -11.03 -5.06
C ASN A 128 -4.26 -11.96 -5.46
N SER A 129 -4.00 -13.02 -6.22
CA SER A 129 -5.03 -14.00 -6.57
C SER A 129 -5.20 -15.05 -5.48
N GLY A 130 -6.45 -15.33 -5.08
CA GLY A 130 -6.78 -16.48 -4.23
C GLY A 130 -6.21 -16.48 -2.80
N TRP A 131 -5.86 -15.33 -2.23
CA TRP A 131 -5.16 -15.25 -0.94
C TRP A 131 -6.01 -15.73 0.26
N THR A 132 -5.46 -16.64 1.05
CA THR A 132 -6.03 -17.15 2.31
C THR A 132 -5.13 -16.85 3.51
N ASP A 133 -5.53 -17.26 4.71
CA ASP A 133 -4.69 -17.11 5.92
C ASP A 133 -3.45 -18.03 5.90
N ASP A 134 -3.52 -19.17 5.21
CA ASP A 134 -2.42 -20.12 5.08
C ASP A 134 -1.24 -19.55 4.28
N ASN A 135 -1.49 -18.52 3.46
CA ASN A 135 -0.44 -17.81 2.73
C ASN A 135 0.41 -16.90 3.63
N GLY A 136 -0.10 -16.49 4.80
CA GLY A 136 0.50 -15.45 5.63
C GLY A 136 0.43 -14.06 4.97
N GLY A 137 1.39 -13.18 5.26
CA GLY A 137 1.46 -11.84 4.64
C GLY A 137 0.38 -10.85 5.06
N ALA A 138 -0.23 -11.04 6.23
CA ALA A 138 -1.20 -10.11 6.78
C ALA A 138 -0.52 -8.79 7.17
N LEU A 139 -1.15 -7.66 6.82
CA LEU A 139 -0.77 -6.36 7.34
C LEU A 139 -1.35 -6.21 8.75
N LEU A 140 -0.48 -5.99 9.73
CA LEU A 140 -0.86 -5.81 11.13
C LEU A 140 -0.68 -4.35 11.53
N PHE A 141 -1.65 -3.77 12.22
CA PHE A 141 -1.52 -2.49 12.92
C PHE A 141 -1.50 -2.73 14.42
N PHE A 142 -0.61 -2.02 15.11
CA PHE A 142 -0.34 -2.16 16.53
C PHE A 142 -0.72 -0.88 17.29
N GLY A 143 -1.02 -1.01 18.57
CA GLY A 143 -1.21 0.14 19.48
C GLY A 143 0.11 0.73 19.99
N SER A 144 1.19 -0.02 19.89
CA SER A 144 2.55 0.31 20.35
C SER A 144 3.60 -0.48 19.56
N GLU A 145 4.87 -0.36 19.94
CA GLU A 145 5.96 -1.16 19.36
C GLU A 145 6.00 -2.61 19.86
N ASP A 146 5.16 -2.97 20.83
CA ASP A 146 5.05 -4.34 21.36
C ASP A 146 4.30 -5.25 20.35
N ALA A 147 4.92 -6.37 20.01
CA ALA A 147 4.36 -7.36 19.08
C ALA A 147 3.07 -8.04 19.59
N THR A 148 2.79 -7.96 20.90
CA THR A 148 1.55 -8.48 21.50
C THR A 148 0.38 -7.50 21.39
N ASP A 149 0.64 -6.23 21.08
CA ASP A 149 -0.36 -5.16 21.03
C ASP A 149 -1.01 -5.02 19.64
N VAL A 150 -1.37 -6.15 19.01
CA VAL A 150 -2.06 -6.17 17.71
C VAL A 150 -3.48 -5.64 17.87
N ARG A 151 -3.84 -4.60 17.09
CA ARG A 151 -5.16 -3.96 17.14
C ARG A 151 -6.00 -4.21 15.91
N LYS A 152 -5.36 -4.37 14.75
CA LYS A 152 -6.02 -4.76 13.50
C LYS A 152 -5.13 -5.67 12.66
N ALA A 153 -5.77 -6.55 11.91
CA ALA A 153 -5.12 -7.40 10.92
C ALA A 153 -5.92 -7.31 9.61
N PHE A 154 -5.21 -7.13 8.50
CA PHE A 154 -5.78 -7.07 7.16
C PHE A 154 -5.16 -8.18 6.31
N ARG A 155 -6.02 -9.08 5.83
CA ARG A 155 -5.64 -10.04 4.79
C ARG A 155 -5.39 -9.29 3.48
N PRO A 156 -4.34 -9.59 2.72
CA PRO A 156 -4.01 -8.86 1.50
C PRO A 156 -4.87 -9.33 0.32
N LEU A 157 -6.19 -9.21 0.45
CA LEU A 157 -7.18 -9.63 -0.55
C LEU A 157 -7.00 -8.85 -1.86
N HIS A 158 -7.30 -9.50 -2.99
CA HIS A 158 -7.25 -8.84 -4.29
C HIS A 158 -8.05 -7.54 -4.32
N ASP A 159 -7.44 -6.50 -4.89
CA ASP A 159 -8.01 -5.16 -5.09
C ASP A 159 -8.51 -4.50 -3.80
N SER A 160 -8.02 -4.94 -2.65
CA SER A 160 -8.27 -4.29 -1.36
C SER A 160 -7.24 -3.19 -1.10
N CYS A 161 -7.68 -2.13 -0.42
CA CYS A 161 -6.86 -0.99 -0.11
C CYS A 161 -6.92 -0.69 1.39
N VAL A 162 -5.75 -0.41 1.97
CA VAL A 162 -5.58 0.16 3.30
C VAL A 162 -4.74 1.42 3.16
N ALA A 163 -5.22 2.54 3.68
CA ALA A 163 -4.48 3.79 3.70
C ALA A 163 -4.37 4.33 5.13
N PHE A 164 -3.25 4.95 5.48
CA PHE A 164 -3.02 5.45 6.83
C PHE A 164 -2.14 6.69 6.86
N GLU A 165 -2.28 7.48 7.92
CA GLU A 165 -1.35 8.55 8.28
C GLU A 165 -0.10 7.95 8.92
N ILE A 166 1.07 8.37 8.43
CA ILE A 166 2.39 8.05 8.98
C ILE A 166 2.67 9.00 10.14
N SER A 167 2.97 8.42 11.30
CA SER A 167 3.29 9.15 12.53
C SER A 167 4.19 8.30 13.42
N PRO A 168 4.77 8.85 14.50
CA PRO A 168 5.51 8.03 15.47
C PRO A 168 4.70 6.85 16.03
N LYS A 169 3.37 6.92 15.98
CA LYS A 169 2.44 5.94 16.53
C LYS A 169 1.89 4.95 15.50
N SER A 170 2.17 5.12 14.20
CA SER A 170 1.62 4.27 13.13
C SER A 170 2.35 2.94 13.01
N HIS A 171 2.48 2.20 14.12
CA HIS A 171 3.20 0.95 14.17
C HIS A 171 2.47 -0.12 13.36
N HIS A 172 3.19 -0.73 12.41
CA HIS A 172 2.67 -1.77 11.56
C HIS A 172 3.74 -2.75 11.11
N ALA A 173 3.32 -3.92 10.64
CA ALA A 173 4.17 -5.00 10.17
C ALA A 173 3.46 -5.81 9.08
N VAL A 174 4.21 -6.62 8.36
CA VAL A 174 3.67 -7.66 7.49
C VAL A 174 4.15 -9.01 8.00
N THR A 175 3.21 -9.91 8.33
CA THR A 175 3.55 -11.26 8.80
C THR A 175 4.35 -12.02 7.74
N PRO A 176 5.12 -13.05 8.12
CA PRO A 176 5.84 -13.85 7.14
C PRO A 176 4.94 -14.36 6.03
N ILE A 177 5.44 -14.32 4.80
CA ILE A 177 4.84 -15.07 3.70
C ILE A 177 5.17 -16.54 3.94
N LEU A 178 4.14 -17.38 3.96
CA LEU A 178 4.27 -18.83 4.10
C LEU A 178 4.20 -19.51 2.74
N GLN A 179 3.31 -19.04 1.85
CA GLN A 179 3.08 -19.61 0.52
C GLN A 179 2.68 -18.52 -0.49
N GLY A 180 3.11 -18.66 -1.74
CA GLY A 180 2.78 -17.73 -2.84
C GLY A 180 3.63 -16.46 -2.87
N GLU A 181 3.31 -15.55 -3.80
CA GLU A 181 3.95 -14.24 -3.94
C GLU A 181 2.94 -13.13 -3.65
N ARG A 182 3.26 -12.24 -2.70
CA ARG A 182 2.38 -11.14 -2.29
C ARG A 182 2.79 -9.85 -2.97
N TYR A 183 1.92 -9.29 -3.81
CA TYR A 183 2.14 -8.02 -4.48
C TYR A 183 1.35 -6.88 -3.83
N THR A 184 1.97 -5.70 -3.79
CA THR A 184 1.34 -4.47 -3.28
C THR A 184 1.80 -3.28 -4.10
N LEU A 185 0.86 -2.41 -4.48
CA LEU A 185 1.17 -1.06 -4.93
C LEU A 185 1.13 -0.12 -3.73
N VAL A 186 2.18 0.68 -3.58
CA VAL A 186 2.36 1.63 -2.48
C VAL A 186 2.43 3.03 -3.04
N PHE A 187 1.44 3.85 -2.69
CA PHE A 187 1.43 5.29 -2.98
C PHE A 187 1.87 6.02 -1.72
N SER A 188 2.89 6.86 -1.84
CA SER A 188 3.43 7.65 -0.75
C SER A 188 3.19 9.12 -1.04
N PHE A 189 2.45 9.77 -0.14
CA PHE A 189 2.09 11.18 -0.23
C PHE A 189 2.80 12.01 0.84
N TYR A 190 3.06 13.26 0.51
CA TYR A 190 3.78 14.21 1.35
C TYR A 190 2.84 15.32 1.80
N ARG A 191 3.04 15.85 3.01
CA ARG A 191 2.29 17.04 3.42
C ARG A 191 2.73 18.23 2.58
N ASP A 192 1.78 19.12 2.32
CA ASP A 192 2.08 20.41 1.69
C ASP A 192 2.75 21.30 2.75
N GLU A 193 4.07 21.48 2.63
CA GLU A 193 4.83 22.45 3.42
C GLU A 193 4.50 23.84 2.88
N ARG A 194 3.45 24.47 3.42
CA ARG A 194 3.18 25.89 3.18
C ARG A 194 4.16 26.77 3.95
#